data_AF-A0A2U3E2T1-F1
#
_entry.id   AF-A0A2U3E2T1-F1
#
_cell.length_a   1.000
_cell.length_b   1.000
_cell.length_c   1.000
_cell.angle_alpha   90.00
_cell.angle_beta   90.00
_cell.angle_gamma   90.00
#
_symmetry.space_group_name_H-M   'P 1'
#
loop_
_entity.id
_entity.type
_entity.pdbx_description
1 polymer ?
#
loop_
_entity_poly.entity_id
_entity_poly.type
_entity_poly.pdbx_seq_one_letter_code
_entity_poly.pdbx_strand_id
1 'polypeptide(L)'
;MHSLIRVFMMAQAVAAAFYRPAEWQRQSHVIMAWPSAQNDAYADDPEDLKGATRDISTIAEAVALFEPVTLLVTTPRLRDAEKRFKKNKDISILPVEGYDKLDLWMRDMAPTFVVNDDNNKSVVHGVDYNFNGWGNKYPVDSCKSLATMILVEEKKPRVGTWLVTEGGSLEVDGDGTLLVTEASILNPNRNPNRSRQEVEAELRRTLAVEKIIWVPGRPGLEVTDSHIDGLVRFISPGKVLLSKPSELGDDVWTRIYREARDILSNTTDARGRKIEIVEIAEADIYSLGLDKKTIRDIENGVEDPPALNYVNYLLVNDGVIFPQFGDKAADAAALKKIRGLYNKREVEPVRVDYLAFLGGGIHCSTQEVPMP
;
A
#
# COMPACT_ATOMS: atom_id res chain seq x y z
N MET A 1 32.64 32.85 40.62
CA MET A 1 31.38 33.42 40.10
C MET A 1 31.65 33.97 38.70
N HIS A 2 31.58 33.16 37.65
CA HIS A 2 31.58 33.53 36.21
C HIS A 2 31.62 32.21 35.43
N SER A 3 30.52 31.44 35.35
CA SER A 3 30.29 30.42 34.29
C SER A 3 28.95 29.67 34.44
N LEU A 4 27.81 30.35 34.62
CA LEU A 4 26.51 29.66 34.73
C LEU A 4 25.36 30.31 33.94
N ILE A 5 25.65 31.29 33.09
CA ILE A 5 24.64 31.95 32.24
C ILE A 5 25.18 31.97 30.80
N ARG A 6 25.24 30.79 30.19
CA ARG A 6 25.21 30.64 28.74
C ARG A 6 24.06 29.73 28.37
N VAL A 7 22.89 30.39 28.34
CA VAL A 7 21.94 30.28 27.24
C VAL A 7 21.51 28.83 26.95
N PHE A 8 20.57 28.38 27.79
CA PHE A 8 19.50 27.47 27.38
C PHE A 8 18.65 28.17 26.29
N MET A 9 19.19 28.27 25.07
CA MET A 9 18.45 28.49 23.84
C MET A 9 19.06 27.57 22.79
N MET A 10 18.86 26.27 22.97
CA MET A 10 18.84 25.36 21.83
C MET A 10 17.40 25.30 21.34
N ALA A 11 17.19 26.06 20.27
CA ALA A 11 16.11 25.97 19.30
C ALA A 11 15.04 24.91 19.59
N GLN A 12 13.86 25.35 20.03
CA GLN A 12 12.66 24.83 19.40
C GLN A 12 12.79 25.18 17.92
N ALA A 13 13.37 24.27 17.14
CA ALA A 13 13.08 24.25 15.71
C ALA A 13 11.55 24.17 15.66
N VAL A 14 10.92 25.15 15.04
CA VAL A 14 9.54 24.99 14.56
C VAL A 14 9.62 23.72 13.73
N ALA A 15 9.11 22.61 14.26
CA ALA A 15 9.18 21.36 13.57
C ALA A 15 8.44 21.60 12.26
N ALA A 16 9.17 21.56 11.15
CA ALA A 16 8.59 21.50 9.83
C ALA A 16 7.41 20.52 9.91
N ALA A 17 6.20 21.02 9.67
CA ALA A 17 5.02 20.18 9.70
C ALA A 17 5.07 19.37 8.40
N PHE A 18 5.67 18.19 8.47
CA PHE A 18 5.42 17.16 7.47
C PHE A 18 3.91 16.97 7.37
N TYR A 19 3.37 16.61 6.23
CA TYR A 19 2.05 16.01 6.15
C TYR A 19 2.08 14.92 5.08
N ARG A 20 1.32 13.85 5.30
CA ARG A 20 1.09 12.83 4.28
C ARG A 20 -0.08 13.26 3.39
N PRO A 21 0.15 13.55 2.09
CA PRO A 21 -0.92 13.81 1.14
C PRO A 21 -1.89 12.63 1.06
N ALA A 22 -3.18 12.91 0.86
CA ALA A 22 -4.12 11.85 0.48
C ALA A 22 -3.79 11.34 -0.93
N GLU A 23 -4.08 10.07 -1.23
CA GLU A 23 -3.74 9.46 -2.53
C GLU A 23 -4.44 10.15 -3.71
N TRP A 24 -5.60 10.78 -3.50
CA TRP A 24 -6.29 11.54 -4.56
C TRP A 24 -5.64 12.90 -4.88
N GLN A 25 -4.67 13.37 -4.10
CA GLN A 25 -3.95 14.60 -4.44
C GLN A 25 -3.04 14.38 -5.64
N ARG A 26 -2.54 15.47 -6.26
CA ARG A 26 -1.75 15.36 -7.49
C ARG A 26 -0.43 14.64 -7.21
N GLN A 27 -0.09 13.73 -8.11
CA GLN A 27 1.09 12.89 -8.04
C GLN A 27 2.03 13.25 -9.20
N SER A 28 3.33 13.09 -8.95
CA SER A 28 4.38 13.31 -9.95
C SER A 28 4.62 12.08 -10.82
N HIS A 29 4.59 10.90 -10.20
CA HIS A 29 4.75 9.59 -10.83
C HIS A 29 4.42 8.48 -9.82
N VAL A 30 4.38 7.24 -10.29
CA VAL A 30 4.21 6.03 -9.48
C VAL A 30 5.46 5.17 -9.55
N ILE A 31 5.88 4.62 -8.41
CA ILE A 31 6.98 3.67 -8.30
C ILE A 31 6.39 2.26 -8.27
N MET A 32 6.95 1.38 -9.10
CA MET A 32 6.62 -0.05 -9.19
C MET A 32 7.90 -0.87 -9.28
N ALA A 33 7.82 -2.18 -9.07
CA ALA A 33 8.95 -3.08 -9.28
C ALA A 33 8.54 -4.28 -10.14
N TRP A 34 9.46 -4.72 -10.98
CA TRP A 34 9.30 -5.93 -11.78
C TRP A 34 9.87 -7.12 -11.02
N PRO A 35 9.12 -8.23 -10.87
CA PRO A 35 9.50 -9.31 -9.98
C PRO A 35 10.83 -9.93 -10.38
N SER A 36 11.72 -10.13 -9.40
CA SER A 36 12.98 -10.80 -9.63
C SER A 36 12.78 -12.30 -9.83
N ALA A 37 13.55 -12.89 -10.75
CA ALA A 37 13.58 -14.34 -10.93
C ALA A 37 14.26 -15.08 -9.77
N GLN A 38 14.94 -14.36 -8.86
CA GLN A 38 15.59 -14.92 -7.68
C GLN A 38 14.74 -14.79 -6.41
N ASN A 39 13.55 -14.20 -6.50
CA ASN A 39 12.66 -14.10 -5.34
C ASN A 39 12.09 -15.49 -5.02
N ASP A 40 12.16 -15.86 -3.74
CA ASP A 40 11.73 -17.17 -3.23
C ASP A 40 10.22 -17.39 -3.46
N ALA A 41 9.42 -16.33 -3.55
CA ALA A 41 7.99 -16.38 -3.87
C ALA A 41 7.66 -17.03 -5.23
N TYR A 42 8.64 -17.18 -6.12
CA TYR A 42 8.46 -17.79 -7.45
C TYR A 42 9.35 -19.02 -7.67
N ALA A 43 9.98 -19.54 -6.60
CA ALA A 43 10.93 -20.64 -6.71
C ALA A 43 10.24 -21.98 -7.03
N ASP A 44 9.01 -22.15 -6.56
CA ASP A 44 8.27 -23.42 -6.66
C ASP A 44 7.53 -23.58 -8.00
N ASP A 45 6.96 -22.49 -8.56
CA ASP A 45 6.30 -22.49 -9.87
C ASP A 45 6.80 -21.35 -10.80
N PRO A 46 7.49 -21.67 -11.91
CA PRO A 46 7.89 -20.69 -12.91
C PRO A 46 6.73 -19.90 -13.55
N GLU A 47 5.51 -20.44 -13.56
CA GLU A 47 4.34 -19.72 -14.06
C GLU A 47 3.95 -18.56 -13.14
N ASP A 48 4.29 -18.58 -11.84
CA ASP A 48 4.03 -17.46 -10.93
C ASP A 48 4.86 -16.23 -11.30
N LEU A 49 6.16 -16.41 -11.57
CA LEU A 49 7.02 -15.30 -12.04
C LEU A 49 6.48 -14.69 -13.34
N LYS A 50 6.03 -15.55 -14.26
CA LYS A 50 5.51 -15.12 -15.57
C LYS A 50 4.15 -14.43 -15.44
N GLY A 51 3.28 -14.95 -14.59
CA GLY A 51 1.98 -14.37 -14.25
C GLY A 51 2.15 -13.01 -13.58
N ALA A 52 2.95 -12.94 -12.52
CA ALA A 52 3.30 -11.68 -11.83
C ALA A 52 3.94 -10.67 -12.80
N THR A 53 4.89 -11.11 -13.63
CA THR A 53 5.51 -10.27 -14.67
C THR A 53 4.46 -9.68 -15.60
N ARG A 54 3.49 -10.47 -16.04
CA ARG A 54 2.42 -10.03 -16.96
C ARG A 54 1.49 -9.03 -16.27
N ASP A 55 1.01 -9.34 -15.07
CA ASP A 55 0.07 -8.52 -14.33
C ASP A 55 0.72 -7.16 -13.99
N ILE A 56 1.93 -7.15 -13.43
CA ILE A 56 2.69 -5.92 -13.17
C ILE A 56 2.94 -5.11 -14.44
N SER A 57 3.27 -5.77 -15.56
CA SER A 57 3.46 -5.04 -16.82
C SER A 57 2.17 -4.36 -17.29
N THR A 58 1.03 -5.03 -17.09
CA THR A 58 -0.28 -4.49 -17.49
C THR A 58 -0.69 -3.33 -16.58
N ILE A 59 -0.45 -3.46 -15.27
CA ILE A 59 -0.68 -2.38 -14.30
C ILE A 59 0.20 -1.17 -14.63
N ALA A 60 1.49 -1.36 -14.89
CA ALA A 60 2.40 -0.27 -15.25
C ALA A 60 1.96 0.46 -16.53
N GLU A 61 1.48 -0.28 -17.54
CA GLU A 61 0.92 0.33 -18.76
C GLU A 61 -0.38 1.10 -18.51
N ALA A 62 -1.24 0.59 -17.61
CA ALA A 62 -2.47 1.27 -17.22
C ALA A 62 -2.18 2.57 -16.45
N VAL A 63 -1.23 2.56 -15.51
CA VAL A 63 -0.76 3.77 -14.81
C VAL A 63 -0.19 4.78 -15.79
N ALA A 64 0.63 4.32 -16.75
CA ALA A 64 1.26 5.14 -17.77
C ALA A 64 0.27 5.87 -18.71
N LEU A 65 -1.02 5.52 -18.70
CA LEU A 65 -2.06 6.31 -19.38
C LEU A 65 -2.31 7.67 -18.70
N PHE A 66 -1.97 7.80 -17.42
CA PHE A 66 -2.33 8.94 -16.58
C PHE A 66 -1.12 9.71 -16.06
N GLU A 67 -0.04 9.02 -15.71
CA GLU A 67 1.17 9.64 -15.19
C GLU A 67 2.41 8.73 -15.32
N PRO A 68 3.63 9.28 -15.22
CA PRO A 68 4.84 8.49 -15.37
C PRO A 68 4.97 7.36 -14.34
N VAL A 69 5.69 6.30 -14.74
CA VAL A 69 6.04 5.16 -13.89
C VAL A 69 7.56 5.02 -13.82
N THR A 70 8.08 4.90 -12.59
CA THR A 70 9.44 4.43 -12.33
C THR A 70 9.38 2.95 -11.99
N LEU A 71 9.86 2.09 -12.89
CA LEU A 71 9.84 0.63 -12.73
C LEU A 71 11.23 0.12 -12.30
N LEU A 72 11.35 -0.33 -11.06
CA LEU A 72 12.56 -0.95 -10.53
C LEU A 72 12.74 -2.35 -11.12
N VAL A 73 13.95 -2.66 -11.59
CA VAL A 73 14.26 -3.95 -12.23
C VAL A 73 15.63 -4.44 -11.80
N THR A 74 15.75 -5.72 -11.47
CA THR A 74 17.07 -6.31 -11.18
C THR A 74 17.92 -6.43 -12.44
N THR A 75 19.24 -6.31 -12.32
CA THR A 75 20.17 -6.38 -13.47
C THR A 75 19.95 -7.60 -14.38
N PRO A 76 19.68 -8.82 -13.89
CA PRO A 76 19.39 -9.98 -14.75
C PRO A 76 18.14 -9.83 -15.61
N ARG A 77 17.15 -9.03 -15.16
CA ARG A 77 15.86 -8.82 -15.83
C ARG A 77 15.84 -7.56 -16.71
N LEU A 78 16.89 -6.73 -16.69
CA LEU A 78 16.91 -5.42 -17.33
C LEU A 78 16.59 -5.45 -18.83
N ARG A 79 17.26 -6.32 -19.59
CA ARG A 79 17.07 -6.41 -21.06
C ARG A 79 15.63 -6.79 -21.44
N ASP A 80 15.01 -7.65 -20.64
CA ASP A 80 13.63 -8.08 -20.89
C ASP A 80 12.65 -6.93 -20.61
N ALA A 81 12.91 -6.12 -19.58
CA ALA A 81 12.10 -4.96 -19.25
C ALA A 81 12.22 -3.90 -20.35
N GLU A 82 13.46 -3.58 -20.76
CA GLU A 82 13.72 -2.61 -21.83
C GLU A 82 13.04 -3.03 -23.13
N LYS A 83 13.05 -4.33 -23.44
CA LYS A 83 12.34 -4.88 -24.60
C LYS A 83 10.82 -4.76 -24.44
N ARG A 84 10.27 -5.08 -23.26
CA ARG A 84 8.83 -5.04 -22.97
C ARG A 84 8.24 -3.64 -23.09
N PHE A 85 8.97 -2.62 -22.60
CA PHE A 85 8.49 -1.25 -22.50
C PHE A 85 9.10 -0.29 -23.53
N LYS A 86 9.90 -0.78 -24.49
CA LYS A 86 10.57 0.03 -25.54
C LYS A 86 9.71 1.11 -26.22
N LYS A 87 8.41 0.88 -26.35
CA LYS A 87 7.46 1.80 -27.02
C LYS A 87 6.70 2.71 -26.06
N ASN A 88 6.73 2.44 -24.75
CA ASN A 88 6.08 3.25 -23.75
C ASN A 88 7.09 4.30 -23.25
N LYS A 89 6.76 5.58 -23.39
CA LYS A 89 7.66 6.69 -23.02
C LYS A 89 7.48 7.15 -21.59
N ASP A 90 6.37 6.78 -20.98
CA ASP A 90 5.99 7.18 -19.62
C ASP A 90 6.46 6.15 -18.59
N ILE A 91 6.98 4.99 -19.02
CA ILE A 91 7.62 4.01 -18.15
C ILE A 91 9.15 4.15 -18.25
N SER A 92 9.77 4.59 -17.16
CA SER A 92 11.22 4.65 -16.98
C SER A 92 11.70 3.42 -16.21
N ILE A 93 12.72 2.74 -16.71
CA ILE A 93 13.30 1.57 -16.03
C ILE A 93 14.47 2.03 -15.17
N LEU A 94 14.43 1.66 -13.89
CA LEU A 94 15.47 1.92 -12.91
C LEU A 94 16.15 0.60 -12.50
N PRO A 95 17.39 0.34 -12.96
CA PRO A 95 18.14 -0.84 -12.52
C PRO A 95 18.46 -0.78 -11.02
N VAL A 96 18.26 -1.88 -10.30
CA VAL A 96 18.63 -2.00 -8.87
C VAL A 96 19.75 -3.01 -8.71
N GLU A 97 20.88 -2.57 -8.15
CA GLU A 97 22.06 -3.40 -7.90
C GLU A 97 22.17 -3.81 -6.43
N GLY A 98 22.49 -5.09 -6.18
CA GLY A 98 22.69 -5.62 -4.83
C GLY A 98 21.39 -5.80 -4.04
N TYR A 99 20.26 -5.94 -4.74
CA TYR A 99 18.95 -6.33 -4.19
C TYR A 99 18.36 -7.44 -5.07
N ASP A 100 19.01 -8.62 -5.04
CA ASP A 100 18.76 -9.68 -6.02
C ASP A 100 17.38 -10.31 -5.89
N LYS A 101 16.83 -10.37 -4.69
CA LYS A 101 15.47 -10.86 -4.39
C LYS A 101 14.42 -9.74 -4.45
N LEU A 102 14.55 -8.78 -5.37
CA LEU A 102 13.58 -7.69 -5.52
C LEU A 102 12.16 -8.24 -5.62
N ASP A 103 11.35 -7.86 -4.64
CA ASP A 103 9.92 -8.12 -4.61
C ASP A 103 9.16 -6.97 -5.26
N LEU A 104 7.91 -7.23 -5.65
CA LEU A 104 7.08 -6.32 -6.42
C LEU A 104 6.25 -5.35 -5.55
N TRP A 105 6.19 -5.58 -4.22
CA TRP A 105 5.26 -4.91 -3.30
C TRP A 105 5.73 -3.51 -2.89
N MET A 106 5.83 -2.60 -3.85
CA MET A 106 6.37 -1.25 -3.63
C MET A 106 5.57 -0.42 -2.64
N ARG A 107 4.27 -0.68 -2.45
CA ARG A 107 3.49 -0.03 -1.40
C ARG A 107 4.11 -0.21 -0.01
N ASP A 108 4.72 -1.36 0.23
CA ASP A 108 5.24 -1.74 1.53
C ASP A 108 6.74 -1.50 1.66
N MET A 109 7.48 -1.66 0.56
CA MET A 109 8.94 -1.60 0.55
C MET A 109 9.52 -0.24 0.16
N ALA A 110 8.79 0.54 -0.64
CA ALA A 110 9.23 1.87 -1.05
C ALA A 110 8.97 2.88 0.08
N PRO A 111 9.60 4.07 0.02
CA PRO A 111 9.36 5.10 1.01
C PRO A 111 7.89 5.55 1.01
N THR A 112 7.34 5.80 2.18
CA THR A 112 6.09 6.56 2.27
C THR A 112 6.40 8.04 2.13
N PHE A 113 5.92 8.67 1.07
CA PHE A 113 6.25 10.07 0.79
C PHE A 113 5.38 11.05 1.59
N VAL A 114 6.03 12.08 2.14
CA VAL A 114 5.40 13.17 2.88
C VAL A 114 5.90 14.51 2.36
N VAL A 115 5.08 15.54 2.48
CA VAL A 115 5.46 16.90 2.07
C VAL A 115 5.85 17.68 3.32
N ASN A 116 7.04 18.26 3.29
CA ASN A 116 7.44 19.26 4.25
C ASN A 116 7.10 20.63 3.69
N ASP A 117 6.20 21.36 4.35
CA ASP A 117 5.86 22.73 3.99
C ASP A 117 6.50 23.71 4.99
N ASP A 118 7.66 24.25 4.63
CA ASP A 118 8.39 25.25 5.43
C ASP A 118 8.58 26.53 4.61
N ASN A 119 8.06 27.65 5.12
CA ASN A 119 8.35 29.01 4.68
C ASN A 119 8.45 29.21 3.14
N ASN A 120 7.36 28.92 2.41
CA ASN A 120 7.20 29.06 0.95
C ASN A 120 7.96 28.06 0.07
N LYS A 121 8.44 26.94 0.61
CA LYS A 121 9.00 25.85 -0.22
C LYS A 121 8.50 24.49 0.25
N SER A 122 7.61 23.91 -0.53
CA SER A 122 7.15 22.55 -0.33
C SER A 122 8.18 21.56 -0.89
N VAL A 123 8.63 20.62 -0.06
CA VAL A 123 9.65 19.63 -0.42
C VAL A 123 9.15 18.23 -0.06
N VAL A 124 9.05 17.37 -1.06
CA VAL A 124 8.75 15.95 -0.86
C VAL A 124 9.93 15.26 -0.18
N HIS A 125 9.65 14.59 0.93
CA HIS A 125 10.53 13.70 1.68
C HIS A 125 9.99 12.27 1.60
N GLY A 126 10.82 11.28 1.90
CA GLY A 126 10.34 9.90 2.08
C GLY A 126 10.65 9.36 3.46
N VAL A 127 9.64 8.79 4.10
CA VAL A 127 9.79 8.06 5.36
C VAL A 127 10.22 6.63 5.04
N ASP A 128 11.32 6.21 5.63
CA ASP A 128 11.84 4.85 5.52
C ASP A 128 11.44 4.06 6.78
N TYR A 129 10.36 3.28 6.67
CA TYR A 129 9.73 2.55 7.77
C TYR A 129 10.37 1.18 8.06
N ASN A 130 11.63 0.96 7.65
CA ASN A 130 12.41 -0.22 8.04
C ASN A 130 11.71 -1.55 7.71
N PHE A 131 11.17 -1.69 6.49
CA PHE A 131 10.49 -2.91 6.02
C PHE A 131 11.28 -4.18 6.38
N ASN A 132 10.61 -5.16 7.00
CA ASN A 132 11.24 -6.38 7.51
C ASN A 132 10.65 -7.68 6.90
N GLY A 133 9.91 -7.59 5.80
CA GLY A 133 9.28 -8.76 5.19
C GLY A 133 8.04 -9.25 5.95
N TRP A 134 7.14 -8.31 6.28
CA TRP A 134 5.90 -8.52 7.02
C TRP A 134 6.07 -9.36 8.29
N GLY A 135 6.96 -8.91 9.18
CA GLY A 135 7.25 -9.61 10.43
C GLY A 135 8.25 -10.75 10.27
N ASN A 136 9.18 -10.63 9.31
CA ASN A 136 10.15 -11.66 8.93
C ASN A 136 9.54 -12.95 8.37
N LYS A 137 8.32 -12.89 7.84
CA LYS A 137 7.73 -14.01 7.06
C LYS A 137 8.51 -14.21 5.75
N TYR A 138 8.92 -13.09 5.14
CA TYR A 138 9.78 -13.05 3.95
C TYR A 138 11.00 -12.17 4.24
N PRO A 139 11.98 -12.66 5.02
CA PRO A 139 13.07 -11.84 5.52
C PRO A 139 13.86 -11.19 4.38
N VAL A 140 14.15 -9.89 4.54
CA VAL A 140 14.97 -9.14 3.59
C VAL A 140 16.45 -9.31 3.93
N ASP A 141 17.15 -10.13 3.14
CA ASP A 141 18.56 -10.49 3.36
C ASP A 141 19.55 -9.30 3.22
N SER A 142 19.11 -8.18 2.63
CA SER A 142 20.02 -7.09 2.27
C SER A 142 20.29 -6.14 3.44
N CYS A 143 21.56 -5.84 3.70
CA CYS A 143 21.96 -4.76 4.61
C CYS A 143 21.59 -3.34 4.09
N LYS A 144 20.94 -3.22 2.91
CA LYS A 144 20.60 -1.98 2.23
C LYS A 144 19.08 -1.79 2.22
N SER A 145 18.57 -0.74 2.85
CA SER A 145 17.15 -0.37 2.73
C SER A 145 16.82 0.00 1.28
N LEU A 146 15.84 -0.71 0.67
CA LEU A 146 15.34 -0.39 -0.67
C LEU A 146 14.78 1.03 -0.73
N ALA A 147 14.05 1.44 0.31
CA ALA A 147 13.57 2.81 0.47
C ALA A 147 14.72 3.83 0.44
N THR A 148 15.84 3.56 1.11
CA THR A 148 17.02 4.43 1.04
C THR A 148 17.60 4.51 -0.38
N MET A 149 17.67 3.39 -1.12
CA MET A 149 18.16 3.39 -2.50
C MET A 149 17.25 4.23 -3.42
N ILE A 150 15.93 4.08 -3.29
CA ILE A 150 14.94 4.87 -4.02
C ILE A 150 15.10 6.36 -3.72
N LEU A 151 15.24 6.76 -2.45
CA LEU A 151 15.35 8.17 -2.08
C LEU A 151 16.61 8.86 -2.60
N VAL A 152 17.73 8.11 -2.71
CA VAL A 152 18.96 8.60 -3.31
C VAL A 152 18.75 8.88 -4.80
N GLU A 153 18.13 7.96 -5.53
CA GLU A 153 17.84 8.13 -6.96
C GLU A 153 16.86 9.28 -7.21
N GLU A 154 15.78 9.33 -6.44
CA GLU A 154 14.74 10.37 -6.50
C GLU A 154 15.23 11.74 -6.00
N LYS A 155 16.43 11.79 -5.39
CA LYS A 155 17.03 12.99 -4.76
C LYS A 155 16.09 13.62 -3.73
N LYS A 156 15.41 12.78 -2.95
CA LYS A 156 14.50 13.21 -1.88
C LYS A 156 15.13 12.99 -0.51
N PRO A 157 14.98 13.92 0.44
CA PRO A 157 15.52 13.72 1.78
C PRO A 157 14.79 12.58 2.50
N ARG A 158 15.57 11.77 3.22
CA ARG A 158 15.07 10.66 4.03
C ARG A 158 14.63 11.13 5.42
N VAL A 159 13.46 10.68 5.85
CA VAL A 159 13.00 10.76 7.24
C VAL A 159 13.17 9.37 7.86
N GLY A 160 14.13 9.25 8.77
CA GLY A 160 14.33 8.01 9.54
C GLY A 160 13.30 7.86 10.66
N THR A 161 13.01 6.61 11.00
CA THR A 161 12.14 6.22 12.12
C THR A 161 12.67 4.92 12.74
N TRP A 162 12.27 4.64 13.99
CA TRP A 162 12.47 3.32 14.61
C TRP A 162 11.32 2.36 14.31
N LEU A 163 10.19 2.88 13.82
CA LEU A 163 8.98 2.11 13.56
C LEU A 163 9.23 1.16 12.39
N VAL A 164 8.82 -0.09 12.57
CA VAL A 164 8.66 -1.04 11.48
C VAL A 164 7.18 -1.03 11.09
N THR A 165 6.87 -0.61 9.86
CA THR A 165 5.53 -0.66 9.29
C THR A 165 5.63 -0.59 7.78
N GLU A 166 4.53 -0.89 7.11
CA GLU A 166 4.40 -0.89 5.66
C GLU A 166 3.42 0.17 5.19
N GLY A 167 3.57 0.71 3.98
CA GLY A 167 2.63 1.69 3.44
C GLY A 167 1.22 1.13 3.29
N GLY A 168 1.04 -0.16 3.01
CA GLY A 168 -0.28 -0.80 2.93
C GLY A 168 -1.01 -0.90 4.27
N SER A 169 -0.28 -0.74 5.38
CA SER A 169 -0.85 -0.61 6.72
C SER A 169 -1.37 0.79 7.03
N LEU A 170 -1.11 1.79 6.18
CA LEU A 170 -1.35 3.21 6.45
C LEU A 170 -2.31 3.82 5.43
N GLU A 171 -3.53 4.15 5.86
CA GLU A 171 -4.52 4.81 5.01
C GLU A 171 -4.90 6.18 5.57
N VAL A 172 -4.57 7.26 4.84
CA VAL A 172 -4.79 8.64 5.29
C VAL A 172 -5.86 9.37 4.49
N ASP A 173 -6.55 10.31 5.13
CA ASP A 173 -7.53 11.18 4.44
C ASP A 173 -6.94 12.52 3.96
N GLY A 174 -5.66 12.79 4.23
CA GLY A 174 -4.99 14.08 3.96
C GLY A 174 -5.44 15.24 4.85
N ASP A 175 -6.39 15.01 5.75
CA ASP A 175 -6.97 15.99 6.67
C ASP A 175 -6.61 15.69 8.14
N GLY A 176 -5.61 14.84 8.36
CA GLY A 176 -5.08 14.50 9.69
C GLY A 176 -5.67 13.23 10.30
N THR A 177 -6.42 12.43 9.54
CA THR A 177 -6.94 11.14 10.01
C THR A 177 -6.14 10.00 9.39
N LEU A 178 -5.81 9.02 10.22
CA LEU A 178 -5.16 7.77 9.84
C LEU A 178 -6.05 6.58 10.22
N LEU A 179 -6.29 5.69 9.26
CA LEU A 179 -6.86 4.36 9.47
C LEU A 179 -5.73 3.32 9.44
N VAL A 180 -5.75 2.44 10.44
CA VAL A 180 -4.76 1.37 10.62
C VAL A 180 -5.43 0.15 11.25
N THR A 181 -4.78 -1.02 11.11
CA THR A 181 -5.14 -2.19 11.90
C THR A 181 -4.19 -2.39 13.09
N GLU A 182 -4.71 -2.89 14.21
CA GLU A 182 -3.88 -3.25 15.36
C GLU A 182 -2.96 -4.44 15.01
N ALA A 183 -3.51 -5.42 14.30
CA ALA A 183 -2.83 -6.65 13.93
C ALA A 183 -1.63 -6.44 12.99
N SER A 184 -1.57 -5.37 12.20
CA SER A 184 -0.41 -5.09 11.34
C SER A 184 0.67 -4.30 12.08
N ILE A 185 0.31 -3.23 12.80
CA ILE A 185 1.29 -2.29 13.36
C ILE A 185 1.74 -2.66 14.78
N LEU A 186 0.81 -3.13 15.62
CA LEU A 186 1.08 -3.44 17.05
C LEU A 186 1.50 -4.89 17.27
N ASN A 187 1.56 -5.69 16.21
CA ASN A 187 2.04 -7.05 16.28
C ASN A 187 3.51 -7.07 16.75
N PRO A 188 3.86 -7.90 17.75
CA PRO A 188 5.24 -8.01 18.24
C PRO A 188 6.26 -8.35 17.15
N ASN A 189 5.85 -8.93 16.02
CA ASN A 189 6.73 -9.21 14.88
C ASN A 189 7.17 -7.94 14.11
N ARG A 190 6.52 -6.79 14.32
CA ARG A 190 6.94 -5.48 13.80
C ARG A 190 7.72 -4.69 14.84
N ASN A 191 7.07 -4.41 15.97
CA ASN A 191 7.56 -3.44 16.95
C ASN A 191 7.58 -4.05 18.37
N PRO A 192 8.46 -5.04 18.65
CA PRO A 192 8.48 -5.72 19.94
C PRO A 192 8.78 -4.74 21.08
N ASN A 193 8.06 -4.88 22.19
CA ASN A 193 8.20 -4.07 23.40
C ASN A 193 7.87 -2.57 23.23
N ARG A 194 7.12 -2.21 22.19
CA ARG A 194 6.63 -0.83 22.00
C ARG A 194 5.18 -0.71 22.42
N SER A 195 4.87 0.33 23.16
CA SER A 195 3.49 0.66 23.52
C SER A 195 2.74 1.29 22.35
N ARG A 196 1.40 1.18 22.36
CA ARG A 196 0.54 1.90 21.42
C ARG A 196 0.84 3.40 21.42
N GLN A 197 1.05 4.00 22.59
CA GLN A 197 1.30 5.43 22.71
C GLN A 197 2.61 5.85 22.02
N GLU A 198 3.68 5.05 22.12
CA GLU A 198 4.93 5.30 21.40
C GLU A 198 4.73 5.19 19.89
N VAL A 199 4.04 4.15 19.43
CA VAL A 199 3.71 3.95 18.00
C VAL A 199 2.89 5.11 17.47
N GLU A 200 1.84 5.53 18.19
CA GLU A 200 1.04 6.66 17.78
C GLU A 200 1.84 7.96 17.75
N ALA A 201 2.73 8.22 18.73
CA ALA A 201 3.58 9.40 18.72
C ALA A 201 4.50 9.44 17.50
N GLU A 202 5.04 8.28 17.09
CA GLU A 202 5.91 8.17 15.93
C GLU A 202 5.14 8.30 14.60
N LEU A 203 3.92 7.76 14.51
CA LEU A 203 3.02 7.96 13.37
C LEU A 203 2.63 9.44 13.23
N ARG A 204 2.33 10.13 14.34
CA ARG A 204 2.07 11.59 14.32
C ARG A 204 3.32 12.37 13.89
N ARG A 205 4.51 11.97 14.34
CA ARG A 205 5.77 12.64 13.93
C ARG A 205 6.08 12.47 12.44
N THR A 206 5.79 11.28 11.89
CA THR A 206 6.18 10.93 10.51
C THR A 206 5.12 11.30 9.48
N LEU A 207 3.83 11.30 9.83
CA LEU A 207 2.71 11.55 8.90
C LEU A 207 1.94 12.86 9.18
N ALA A 208 2.16 13.46 10.36
CA ALA A 208 1.37 14.58 10.92
C ALA A 208 -0.14 14.38 10.93
N VAL A 209 -0.52 13.16 11.30
CA VAL A 209 -1.91 12.84 11.61
C VAL A 209 -2.24 13.32 13.02
N GLU A 210 -3.48 13.71 13.26
CA GLU A 210 -4.00 14.15 14.56
C GLU A 210 -4.77 13.02 15.24
N LYS A 211 -5.59 12.30 14.45
CA LYS A 211 -6.45 11.21 14.91
C LYS A 211 -6.08 9.90 14.23
N ILE A 212 -5.98 8.84 15.01
CA ILE A 212 -5.73 7.48 14.55
C ILE A 212 -6.96 6.64 14.91
N ILE A 213 -7.55 5.99 13.91
CA ILE A 213 -8.68 5.08 14.05
C ILE A 213 -8.15 3.66 13.89
N TRP A 214 -8.28 2.88 14.95
CA TRP A 214 -7.77 1.51 15.03
C TRP A 214 -8.88 0.50 14.76
N VAL A 215 -8.66 -0.37 13.77
CA VAL A 215 -9.46 -1.58 13.55
C VAL A 215 -8.68 -2.79 14.11
N PRO A 216 -9.29 -3.74 14.84
CA PRO A 216 -8.54 -4.86 15.42
C PRO A 216 -7.70 -5.65 14.41
N GLY A 217 -8.27 -6.04 13.28
CA GLY A 217 -7.63 -6.98 12.34
C GLY A 217 -7.38 -8.36 12.99
N ARG A 218 -6.61 -9.23 12.34
CA ARG A 218 -6.20 -10.53 12.89
C ARG A 218 -4.78 -10.91 12.43
N PRO A 219 -3.85 -11.16 13.37
CA PRO A 219 -2.49 -11.55 13.02
C PRO A 219 -2.45 -12.98 12.48
N GLY A 220 -1.57 -13.24 11.52
CA GLY A 220 -1.30 -14.57 10.96
C GLY A 220 -2.38 -15.17 10.07
N LEU A 221 -3.43 -14.43 9.71
CA LEU A 221 -4.44 -14.91 8.74
C LEU A 221 -3.94 -14.89 7.30
N GLU A 222 -3.12 -13.90 6.96
CA GLU A 222 -2.42 -13.77 5.70
C GLU A 222 -1.07 -13.09 5.94
N VAL A 223 -0.27 -12.89 4.89
CA VAL A 223 1.11 -12.43 4.98
C VAL A 223 1.25 -11.07 5.68
N THR A 224 0.31 -10.15 5.49
CA THR A 224 0.43 -8.77 5.96
C THR A 224 -0.02 -8.53 7.41
N ASP A 225 -0.67 -9.52 8.05
CA ASP A 225 -1.31 -9.40 9.36
C ASP A 225 -2.49 -8.40 9.39
N SER A 226 -3.33 -8.44 8.35
CA SER A 226 -4.48 -7.59 8.07
C SER A 226 -4.13 -6.16 7.73
N HIS A 227 -3.41 -5.91 6.64
CA HIS A 227 -3.25 -4.54 6.12
C HIS A 227 -4.61 -3.84 5.93
N ILE A 228 -4.62 -2.54 6.19
CA ILE A 228 -5.84 -1.73 6.14
C ILE A 228 -6.30 -1.50 4.69
N ASP A 229 -5.37 -1.46 3.73
CA ASP A 229 -5.64 -1.16 2.32
C ASP A 229 -6.44 -2.25 1.59
N GLY A 230 -6.40 -3.50 2.09
CA GLY A 230 -7.26 -4.59 1.65
C GLY A 230 -8.66 -4.58 2.29
N LEU A 231 -8.87 -3.73 3.31
CA LEU A 231 -10.12 -3.67 4.07
C LEU A 231 -10.90 -2.38 3.82
N VAL A 232 -10.25 -1.22 3.91
CA VAL A 232 -10.92 0.08 3.83
C VAL A 232 -10.00 1.15 3.26
N ARG A 233 -10.54 1.98 2.36
CA ARG A 233 -9.84 3.12 1.75
C ARG A 233 -10.64 4.39 1.93
N PHE A 234 -10.00 5.52 2.21
CA PHE A 234 -10.63 6.82 2.08
C PHE A 234 -10.88 7.12 0.61
N ILE A 235 -12.08 7.64 0.30
CA ILE A 235 -12.44 8.07 -1.05
C ILE A 235 -12.65 9.58 -1.14
N SER A 236 -12.86 10.21 0.01
CA SER A 236 -12.78 11.65 0.25
C SER A 236 -12.70 11.89 1.76
N PRO A 237 -12.38 13.10 2.23
CA PRO A 237 -12.40 13.39 3.66
C PRO A 237 -13.75 13.03 4.30
N GLY A 238 -13.73 12.29 5.41
CA GLY A 238 -14.94 11.81 6.10
C GLY A 238 -15.74 10.72 5.39
N LYS A 239 -15.22 10.10 4.31
CA LYS A 239 -15.92 9.06 3.56
C LYS A 239 -14.99 7.93 3.14
N VAL A 240 -15.42 6.70 3.35
CA VAL A 240 -14.62 5.49 3.09
C VAL A 240 -15.34 4.50 2.18
N LEU A 241 -14.56 3.73 1.43
CA LEU A 241 -14.98 2.52 0.74
C LEU A 241 -14.51 1.31 1.55
N LEU A 242 -15.46 0.52 2.04
CA LEU A 242 -15.23 -0.67 2.86
C LEU A 242 -15.41 -1.93 2.01
N SER A 243 -14.41 -2.81 2.04
CA SER A 243 -14.48 -4.14 1.45
C SER A 243 -15.45 -4.99 2.25
N LYS A 244 -16.38 -5.64 1.54
CA LYS A 244 -17.39 -6.51 2.10
C LYS A 244 -17.20 -7.91 1.51
N PRO A 245 -17.03 -8.95 2.34
CA PRO A 245 -16.99 -10.32 1.86
C PRO A 245 -18.14 -10.65 0.91
N SER A 246 -17.86 -11.44 -0.13
CA SER A 246 -18.83 -11.84 -1.16
C SER A 246 -20.07 -12.50 -0.53
N GLU A 247 -19.87 -13.30 0.52
CA GLU A 247 -20.90 -13.85 1.38
C GLU A 247 -20.64 -13.53 2.86
N LEU A 248 -21.71 -13.28 3.62
CA LEU A 248 -21.59 -13.04 5.07
C LEU A 248 -21.91 -14.32 5.84
N GLY A 249 -20.93 -14.82 6.59
CA GLY A 249 -21.04 -16.03 7.39
C GLY A 249 -20.70 -15.84 8.87
N ASP A 250 -20.26 -16.95 9.47
CA ASP A 250 -19.60 -16.99 10.78
C ASP A 250 -18.11 -17.32 10.64
N ASP A 251 -17.48 -16.72 9.63
CA ASP A 251 -16.05 -16.82 9.38
C ASP A 251 -15.30 -15.59 9.91
N VAL A 252 -13.97 -15.67 9.91
CA VAL A 252 -13.11 -14.62 10.45
C VAL A 252 -13.14 -13.33 9.63
N TRP A 253 -13.27 -13.40 8.31
CA TRP A 253 -13.31 -12.24 7.40
C TRP A 253 -14.61 -11.45 7.59
N THR A 254 -15.73 -12.14 7.71
CA THR A 254 -17.02 -11.53 8.06
C THR A 254 -16.96 -10.81 9.42
N ARG A 255 -16.26 -11.38 10.42
CA ARG A 255 -16.08 -10.74 11.73
C ARG A 255 -15.23 -9.48 11.62
N ILE A 256 -14.10 -9.51 10.90
CA ILE A 256 -13.24 -8.33 10.65
C ILE A 256 -14.04 -7.21 9.97
N TYR A 257 -14.79 -7.54 8.91
CA TYR A 257 -15.66 -6.58 8.21
C TYR A 257 -16.70 -5.95 9.16
N ARG A 258 -17.40 -6.77 9.98
CA ARG A 258 -18.41 -6.28 10.93
C ARG A 258 -17.79 -5.35 11.99
N GLU A 259 -16.63 -5.71 12.53
CA GLU A 259 -15.88 -4.89 13.49
C GLU A 259 -15.45 -3.56 12.88
N ALA A 260 -14.87 -3.58 11.68
CA ALA A 260 -14.48 -2.37 10.96
C ALA A 260 -15.69 -1.45 10.70
N ARG A 261 -16.79 -2.02 10.21
CA ARG A 261 -18.02 -1.26 9.95
C ARG A 261 -18.59 -0.62 11.22
N ASP A 262 -18.59 -1.35 12.33
CA ASP A 262 -19.09 -0.84 13.62
C ASP A 262 -18.22 0.31 14.14
N ILE A 263 -16.89 0.15 14.13
CA ILE A 263 -15.95 1.20 14.54
C ILE A 263 -16.10 2.46 13.68
N LEU A 264 -16.10 2.29 12.35
CA LEU A 264 -16.24 3.40 11.40
C LEU A 264 -17.59 4.12 11.59
N SER A 265 -18.67 3.39 11.85
CA SER A 265 -20.02 3.97 12.04
C SER A 265 -20.15 4.79 13.32
N ASN A 266 -19.33 4.48 14.33
CA ASN A 266 -19.38 5.05 15.68
C ASN A 266 -18.22 6.00 15.99
N THR A 267 -17.39 6.33 15.00
CA THR A 267 -16.30 7.30 15.14
C THR A 267 -16.49 8.52 14.24
N THR A 268 -15.63 9.50 14.46
CA THR A 268 -15.46 10.68 13.60
C THR A 268 -14.03 10.74 13.10
N ASP A 269 -13.78 11.52 12.07
CA ASP A 269 -12.42 11.80 11.63
C ASP A 269 -11.76 12.93 12.46
N ALA A 270 -10.53 13.33 12.12
CA ALA A 270 -9.78 14.38 12.83
C ALA A 270 -10.47 15.76 12.78
N ARG A 271 -11.35 15.99 11.81
CA ARG A 271 -12.12 17.23 11.66
C ARG A 271 -13.53 17.14 12.24
N GLY A 272 -13.83 16.05 12.95
CA GLY A 272 -15.11 15.85 13.62
C GLY A 272 -16.25 15.44 12.69
N ARG A 273 -15.97 15.10 11.43
CA ARG A 273 -16.98 14.60 10.48
C ARG A 273 -17.31 13.16 10.84
N LYS A 274 -18.60 12.81 10.81
CA LYS A 274 -19.02 11.40 10.90
C LYS A 274 -18.58 10.68 9.63
N ILE A 275 -18.03 9.47 9.77
CA ILE A 275 -17.58 8.70 8.62
C ILE A 275 -18.80 8.15 7.86
N GLU A 276 -18.91 8.53 6.58
CA GLU A 276 -19.83 7.90 5.63
C GLU A 276 -19.17 6.63 5.06
N ILE A 277 -19.86 5.50 5.16
CA ILE A 277 -19.37 4.21 4.67
C ILE A 277 -20.09 3.84 3.38
N VAL A 278 -19.32 3.61 2.32
CA VAL A 278 -19.78 2.94 1.10
C VAL A 278 -19.20 1.52 1.11
N GLU A 279 -20.03 0.51 0.86
CA GLU A 279 -19.57 -0.88 0.79
C GLU A 279 -19.36 -1.32 -0.65
N ILE A 280 -18.34 -2.15 -0.90
CA ILE A 280 -18.12 -2.85 -2.16
C ILE A 280 -17.95 -4.34 -1.89
N ALA A 281 -18.75 -5.17 -2.55
CA ALA A 281 -18.64 -6.62 -2.40
C ALA A 281 -17.40 -7.12 -3.13
N GLU A 282 -16.64 -8.01 -2.50
CA GLU A 282 -15.49 -8.73 -3.06
C GLU A 282 -15.92 -9.69 -4.17
N ALA A 283 -14.97 -10.13 -5.00
CA ALA A 283 -15.25 -11.20 -5.95
C ALA A 283 -15.46 -12.52 -5.22
N ASP A 284 -16.33 -13.37 -5.76
CA ASP A 284 -16.51 -14.70 -5.24
C ASP A 284 -15.49 -15.68 -5.84
N ILE A 285 -14.67 -16.29 -4.99
CA ILE A 285 -13.65 -17.27 -5.39
C ILE A 285 -14.26 -18.45 -6.16
N TYR A 286 -15.49 -18.88 -5.81
CA TYR A 286 -16.16 -19.99 -6.50
C TYR A 286 -16.66 -19.59 -7.90
N SER A 287 -16.72 -18.29 -8.19
CA SER A 287 -17.11 -17.74 -9.49
C SER A 287 -15.94 -17.55 -10.46
N LEU A 288 -14.70 -17.84 -10.02
CA LEU A 288 -13.48 -17.67 -10.84
C LEU A 288 -13.16 -18.88 -11.73
N GLY A 289 -13.85 -20.01 -11.54
CA GLY A 289 -13.61 -21.23 -12.33
C GLY A 289 -12.31 -21.96 -11.98
N LEU A 290 -11.83 -21.79 -10.74
CA LEU A 290 -10.68 -22.53 -10.20
C LEU A 290 -10.99 -24.04 -10.11
N ASP A 291 -9.93 -24.85 -10.18
CA ASP A 291 -10.10 -26.29 -9.99
C ASP A 291 -10.37 -26.65 -8.52
N LYS A 292 -10.95 -27.85 -8.32
CA LYS A 292 -11.38 -28.31 -7.00
C LYS A 292 -10.23 -28.58 -6.03
N LYS A 293 -9.00 -28.77 -6.52
CA LYS A 293 -7.83 -28.96 -5.66
C LYS A 293 -7.44 -27.61 -5.08
N THR A 294 -7.27 -26.58 -5.91
CA THR A 294 -6.93 -25.22 -5.44
C THR A 294 -7.93 -24.70 -4.40
N ILE A 295 -9.23 -24.81 -4.68
CA ILE A 295 -10.27 -24.41 -3.70
C ILE A 295 -10.10 -25.15 -2.38
N ARG A 296 -9.86 -26.46 -2.42
CA ARG A 296 -9.68 -27.28 -1.22
C ARG A 296 -8.42 -26.92 -0.44
N ASP A 297 -7.33 -26.62 -1.14
CA ASP A 297 -6.06 -26.28 -0.51
C ASP A 297 -6.18 -24.93 0.22
N ILE A 298 -6.89 -23.95 -0.37
CA ILE A 298 -7.25 -22.69 0.29
C ILE A 298 -8.16 -22.91 1.51
N GLU A 299 -9.26 -23.68 1.35
CA GLU A 299 -10.20 -23.95 2.45
C GLU A 299 -9.55 -24.65 3.66
N ASN A 300 -8.52 -25.47 3.41
CA ASN A 300 -7.78 -26.18 4.46
C ASN A 300 -6.56 -25.40 4.99
N GLY A 301 -6.32 -24.18 4.48
CA GLY A 301 -5.17 -23.36 4.86
C GLY A 301 -3.82 -23.92 4.43
N VAL A 302 -3.80 -24.71 3.36
CA VAL A 302 -2.57 -25.16 2.69
C VAL A 302 -2.03 -24.03 1.81
N GLU A 303 -2.93 -23.30 1.15
CA GLU A 303 -2.64 -22.07 0.40
C GLU A 303 -3.37 -20.90 1.07
N ASP A 304 -2.78 -19.70 1.02
CA ASP A 304 -3.43 -18.49 1.52
C ASP A 304 -4.62 -18.09 0.61
N PRO A 305 -5.68 -17.49 1.16
CA PRO A 305 -6.79 -17.00 0.35
C PRO A 305 -6.34 -15.83 -0.54
N PRO A 306 -6.79 -15.77 -1.81
CA PRO A 306 -6.42 -14.70 -2.72
C PRO A 306 -7.01 -13.34 -2.31
N ALA A 307 -6.29 -12.27 -2.60
CA ALA A 307 -6.71 -10.88 -2.38
C ALA A 307 -7.76 -10.42 -3.41
N LEU A 308 -8.99 -10.92 -3.29
CA LEU A 308 -10.13 -10.66 -4.19
C LEU A 308 -10.90 -9.37 -3.86
N ASN A 309 -10.24 -8.43 -3.20
CA ASN A 309 -10.86 -7.20 -2.71
C ASN A 309 -10.68 -6.04 -3.70
N TYR A 310 -11.80 -5.45 -4.13
CA TYR A 310 -11.79 -4.34 -5.08
C TYR A 310 -11.31 -3.01 -4.50
N VAL A 311 -11.13 -2.93 -3.18
CA VAL A 311 -10.55 -1.74 -2.52
C VAL A 311 -9.04 -1.61 -2.76
N ASN A 312 -8.38 -2.66 -3.25
CA ASN A 312 -6.96 -2.64 -3.62
C ASN A 312 -6.70 -1.99 -4.99
N TYR A 313 -7.41 -0.89 -5.29
CA TYR A 313 -7.19 -0.06 -6.47
C TYR A 313 -6.16 1.03 -6.19
N LEU A 314 -5.60 1.61 -7.25
CA LEU A 314 -4.72 2.78 -7.17
C LEU A 314 -5.41 4.02 -7.72
N LEU A 315 -5.37 5.13 -6.99
CA LEU A 315 -5.64 6.45 -7.55
C LEU A 315 -4.39 6.98 -8.23
N VAL A 316 -4.56 7.41 -9.47
CA VAL A 316 -3.57 8.13 -10.28
C VAL A 316 -4.19 9.45 -10.68
N ASN A 317 -3.41 10.49 -10.98
CA ASN A 317 -3.88 11.86 -11.22
C ASN A 317 -5.34 12.05 -11.72
N ASP A 318 -5.65 11.71 -12.97
CA ASP A 318 -6.98 11.85 -13.57
C ASP A 318 -7.68 10.49 -13.79
N GLY A 319 -7.21 9.45 -13.09
CA GLY A 319 -7.64 8.07 -13.29
C GLY A 319 -7.78 7.23 -12.02
N VAL A 320 -8.30 6.02 -12.19
CA VAL A 320 -8.36 4.95 -11.19
C VAL A 320 -7.96 3.65 -11.87
N ILE A 321 -6.86 3.02 -11.42
CA ILE A 321 -6.45 1.70 -11.91
C ILE A 321 -7.16 0.66 -11.05
N PHE A 322 -8.16 0.00 -11.63
CA PHE A 322 -9.16 -0.75 -10.87
C PHE A 322 -9.09 -2.25 -11.15
N PRO A 323 -8.99 -3.11 -10.12
CA PRO A 323 -8.81 -4.54 -10.34
C PRO A 323 -10.07 -5.21 -10.88
N GLN A 324 -9.87 -6.24 -11.70
CA GLN A 324 -10.88 -7.19 -12.16
C GLN A 324 -10.34 -8.61 -11.96
N PHE A 325 -11.15 -9.51 -11.42
CA PHE A 325 -10.72 -10.84 -10.99
C PHE A 325 -11.26 -11.97 -11.87
N GLY A 326 -12.23 -11.68 -12.73
CA GLY A 326 -12.85 -12.67 -13.62
C GLY A 326 -14.23 -13.17 -13.16
N ASP A 327 -14.67 -12.79 -11.96
CA ASP A 327 -16.07 -12.90 -11.55
C ASP A 327 -16.89 -11.85 -12.31
N LYS A 328 -17.48 -12.25 -13.44
CA LYS A 328 -18.20 -11.34 -14.34
C LYS A 328 -19.28 -10.50 -13.65
N ALA A 329 -19.96 -11.05 -12.64
CA ALA A 329 -21.06 -10.36 -11.98
C ALA A 329 -20.53 -9.35 -10.96
N ALA A 330 -19.60 -9.77 -10.10
CA ALA A 330 -18.97 -8.88 -9.13
C ALA A 330 -18.11 -7.80 -9.82
N ASP A 331 -17.32 -8.16 -10.84
CA ASP A 331 -16.47 -7.26 -11.61
C ASP A 331 -17.30 -6.11 -12.20
N ALA A 332 -18.43 -6.43 -12.84
CA ALA A 332 -19.33 -5.45 -13.44
C ALA A 332 -20.01 -4.56 -12.38
N ALA A 333 -20.42 -5.13 -11.24
CA ALA A 333 -21.03 -4.39 -10.15
C ALA A 333 -20.03 -3.43 -9.47
N ALA A 334 -18.81 -3.90 -9.23
CA ALA A 334 -17.70 -3.15 -8.69
C ALA A 334 -17.30 -2.00 -9.62
N LEU A 335 -17.16 -2.27 -10.91
CA LEU A 335 -16.83 -1.26 -11.92
C LEU A 335 -17.91 -0.18 -12.05
N LYS A 336 -19.19 -0.56 -11.98
CA LYS A 336 -20.30 0.41 -11.96
C LYS A 336 -20.23 1.30 -10.73
N LYS A 337 -19.92 0.72 -9.56
CA LYS A 337 -19.84 1.45 -8.29
C LYS A 337 -18.68 2.44 -8.29
N ILE A 338 -17.47 2.00 -8.64
CA ILE A 338 -16.27 2.84 -8.61
C ILE A 338 -16.38 4.03 -9.59
N ARG A 339 -16.96 3.83 -10.77
CA ARG A 339 -17.26 4.90 -11.74
C ARG A 339 -18.25 5.92 -11.18
N GLY A 340 -19.21 5.49 -10.36
CA GLY A 340 -20.14 6.38 -9.67
C GLY A 340 -19.48 7.21 -8.57
N LEU A 341 -18.49 6.62 -7.86
CA LEU A 341 -17.75 7.29 -6.80
C LEU A 341 -16.74 8.30 -7.35
N TYR A 342 -16.00 7.94 -8.41
CA TYR A 342 -14.99 8.78 -9.05
C TYR A 342 -15.44 9.32 -10.40
N ASN A 343 -16.56 10.04 -10.43
CA ASN A 343 -17.17 10.54 -11.67
C ASN A 343 -16.33 11.58 -12.46
N LYS A 344 -15.22 12.07 -11.90
CA LYS A 344 -14.27 12.98 -12.57
C LYS A 344 -12.96 12.29 -12.99
N ARG A 345 -12.80 11.01 -12.68
CA ARG A 345 -11.62 10.22 -13.06
C ARG A 345 -12.03 9.15 -14.05
N GLU A 346 -11.15 8.88 -15.00
CA GLU A 346 -11.33 7.73 -15.88
C GLU A 346 -10.99 6.45 -15.11
N VAL A 347 -11.84 5.43 -15.20
CA VAL A 347 -11.58 4.15 -14.54
C VAL A 347 -11.04 3.18 -15.57
N GLU A 348 -9.77 2.81 -15.41
CA GLU A 348 -9.07 1.82 -16.22
C GLU A 348 -9.12 0.46 -15.52
N PRO A 349 -9.99 -0.47 -15.99
CA PRO A 349 -10.07 -1.81 -15.42
C PRO A 349 -8.87 -2.66 -15.84
N VAL A 350 -8.16 -3.23 -14.88
CA VAL A 350 -7.02 -4.13 -15.12
C VAL A 350 -7.36 -5.50 -14.58
N ARG A 351 -7.24 -6.52 -15.43
CA ARG A 351 -7.39 -7.91 -15.03
C ARG A 351 -6.15 -8.36 -14.28
N VAL A 352 -6.34 -8.87 -13.06
CA VAL A 352 -5.27 -9.28 -12.17
C VAL A 352 -5.49 -10.75 -11.80
N ASP A 353 -4.89 -11.65 -12.59
CA ASP A 353 -5.14 -13.08 -12.50
C ASP A 353 -4.21 -13.79 -11.51
N TYR A 354 -2.97 -13.31 -11.36
CA TYR A 354 -1.92 -13.94 -10.54
C TYR A 354 -1.58 -13.14 -9.31
N LEU A 355 -1.52 -11.80 -9.41
CA LEU A 355 -1.11 -10.96 -8.28
C LEU A 355 -1.97 -11.21 -7.03
N ALA A 356 -3.29 -11.39 -7.24
CA ALA A 356 -4.25 -11.70 -6.17
C ALA A 356 -3.89 -12.97 -5.40
N PHE A 357 -3.41 -14.01 -6.08
CA PHE A 357 -3.00 -15.28 -5.48
C PHE A 357 -1.61 -15.21 -4.83
N LEU A 358 -0.82 -14.20 -5.18
CA LEU A 358 0.47 -13.93 -4.55
C LEU A 358 0.35 -13.08 -3.26
N GLY A 359 -0.88 -12.81 -2.81
CA GLY A 359 -1.15 -12.17 -1.52
C GLY A 359 -1.44 -10.67 -1.58
N GLY A 360 -1.63 -10.07 -2.76
CA GLY A 360 -1.92 -8.63 -2.87
C GLY A 360 -2.56 -8.21 -4.19
N GLY A 361 -2.74 -6.91 -4.38
CA GLY A 361 -3.36 -6.38 -5.59
C GLY A 361 -2.61 -5.18 -6.17
N ILE A 362 -3.34 -4.38 -6.95
CA ILE A 362 -2.78 -3.22 -7.66
C ILE A 362 -2.16 -2.25 -6.66
N HIS A 363 -2.91 -1.88 -5.61
CA HIS A 363 -2.45 -0.95 -4.60
C HIS A 363 -1.17 -1.43 -3.91
N CYS A 364 -1.08 -2.72 -3.55
CA CYS A 364 0.11 -3.30 -2.90
C CYS A 364 1.37 -3.24 -3.78
N SER A 365 1.20 -3.26 -5.10
CA SER A 365 2.31 -3.24 -6.06
C SER A 365 2.81 -1.84 -6.47
N THR A 366 2.20 -0.79 -5.93
CA THR A 366 2.39 0.59 -6.38
C THR A 366 2.64 1.55 -5.23
N GLN A 367 3.53 2.52 -5.41
CA GLN A 367 3.75 3.61 -4.46
C GLN A 367 3.73 4.95 -5.20
N GLU A 368 2.78 5.81 -4.88
CA GLU A 368 2.73 7.14 -5.47
C GLU A 368 3.76 8.09 -4.87
N VAL A 369 4.27 9.00 -5.71
CA VAL A 369 5.12 10.13 -5.29
C VAL A 369 4.33 11.42 -5.49
N PRO A 370 3.91 12.12 -4.41
CA PRO A 370 3.11 13.33 -4.51
C PRO A 370 3.86 14.46 -5.24
N MET A 371 3.12 15.37 -5.85
CA MET A 371 3.67 16.69 -6.20
C MET A 371 3.85 17.53 -4.92
N PRO A 372 4.91 18.35 -4.83
CA PRO A 372 5.15 19.21 -3.66
C PRO A 372 4.01 20.19 -3.40
#